data_AF-A0A0E9ML49-F1
#
_entry.id   AF-A0A0E9ML49-F1
#
_cell.length_a   1.000
_cell.length_b   1.000
_cell.length_c   1.000
_cell.angle_alpha   90.00
_cell.angle_beta   90.00
_cell.angle_gamma   90.00
#
_symmetry.space_group_name_H-M   'P 1'
#
loop_
_entity.id
_entity.type
_entity.pdbx_description
1 polymer ?
#
loop_
_entity_poly.entity_id
_entity_poly.type
_entity_poly.pdbx_seq_one_letter_code
_entity_poly.pdbx_strand_id
1 'polypeptide(L)'
;MKRLVALFLLFLAACSQQAMIDRIASRDEQAQVLTIAQELRDGRSSDIEAEVQPQLRSEVPETIEQIRRMLAVVPGPFSIDSVNSVSATNRPTTKTFLLHAGAGDHWAVIDITLQGVPGTMELAGFHVQRVTADPTLNQFRWADRGVFGYIWLAIMAACPLTCLWAVVLIWRRRWLDHRWLWTIGSLLGYVGFGLNWATGAWAILFVNVSVLGAQALKMGPYGPWLLNFGIPVVAIIVIVRWYRRGKTSLIQG
;
A
#
# COMPACT_ATOMS: atom_id res chain seq x y z
N MET A 1 -24.48 -11.70 13.35
CA MET A 1 -23.04 -11.69 13.73
C MET A 1 -22.22 -12.65 12.87
N LYS A 2 -22.50 -13.97 12.85
CA LYS A 2 -21.71 -14.95 12.06
C LYS A 2 -21.51 -14.58 10.58
N ARG A 3 -22.55 -14.09 9.89
CA ARG A 3 -22.45 -13.69 8.46
C ARG A 3 -21.62 -12.43 8.20
N LEU A 4 -21.58 -11.47 9.13
CA LEU A 4 -20.77 -10.25 9.01
C LEU A 4 -19.28 -10.53 9.31
N VAL A 5 -19.01 -11.41 10.28
CA VAL A 5 -17.66 -11.87 10.60
C VAL A 5 -17.09 -12.71 9.44
N ALA A 6 -17.89 -13.57 8.83
CA ALA A 6 -17.49 -14.34 7.65
C ALA A 6 -17.16 -13.44 6.45
N LEU A 7 -17.94 -12.39 6.22
CA LEU A 7 -17.67 -11.43 5.14
C LEU A 7 -16.36 -10.66 5.39
N PHE A 8 -16.10 -10.23 6.63
CA PHE A 8 -14.88 -9.52 7.01
C PHE A 8 -13.63 -10.40 6.91
N LEU A 9 -13.73 -11.68 7.29
CA LEU A 9 -12.65 -12.66 7.13
C LEU A 9 -12.36 -13.00 5.65
N LEU A 10 -13.38 -12.97 4.79
CA LEU A 10 -13.22 -13.13 3.33
C LEU A 10 -12.46 -11.97 2.69
N PHE A 11 -12.63 -10.74 3.18
CA PHE A 11 -11.88 -9.57 2.71
C PHE A 11 -10.41 -9.59 3.15
N LEU A 12 -10.07 -10.27 4.24
CA LEU A 12 -8.69 -10.35 4.76
C LEU A 12 -7.81 -11.40 4.06
N ALA A 13 -8.41 -12.34 3.31
CA ALA A 13 -7.70 -13.48 2.73
C ALA A 13 -7.23 -13.27 1.27
N ALA A 14 -7.51 -12.14 0.64
CA ALA A 14 -7.44 -12.02 -0.82
C ALA A 14 -6.51 -10.90 -1.32
N CYS A 15 -5.19 -11.13 -1.28
CA CYS A 15 -4.26 -10.73 -2.34
C CYS A 15 -2.84 -11.21 -2.01
N SER A 16 -2.32 -12.18 -2.76
CA SER A 16 -0.87 -12.35 -2.84
C SER A 16 -0.30 -11.30 -3.80
N GLN A 17 0.77 -10.62 -3.38
CA GLN A 17 1.41 -9.55 -4.15
C GLN A 17 1.85 -10.04 -5.54
N GLN A 18 2.36 -11.27 -5.64
CA GLN A 18 2.75 -11.86 -6.92
C GLN A 18 1.56 -12.10 -7.87
N ALA A 19 0.40 -12.55 -7.36
CA ALA A 19 -0.78 -12.73 -8.21
C ALA A 19 -1.32 -11.40 -8.74
N MET A 20 -1.10 -10.29 -8.03
CA MET A 20 -1.42 -8.96 -8.53
C MET A 20 -0.43 -8.52 -9.61
N ILE A 21 0.87 -8.76 -9.41
CA ILE A 21 1.91 -8.47 -10.42
C ILE A 21 1.62 -9.23 -11.71
N ASP A 22 1.38 -10.55 -11.63
CA ASP A 22 1.11 -11.41 -12.79
C ASP A 22 -0.17 -11.03 -13.54
N ARG A 23 -1.10 -10.33 -12.88
CA ARG A 23 -2.32 -9.81 -13.53
C ARG A 23 -2.08 -8.50 -14.28
N ILE A 24 -1.09 -7.71 -13.88
CA ILE A 24 -0.79 -6.39 -14.44
C ILE A 24 0.30 -6.49 -15.53
N ALA A 25 1.33 -7.31 -15.29
CA ALA A 25 2.44 -7.55 -16.20
C ALA A 25 2.53 -9.02 -16.63
N SER A 26 2.69 -9.24 -17.93
CA SER A 26 2.95 -10.59 -18.45
C SER A 26 4.33 -11.08 -18.00
N ARG A 27 4.55 -12.39 -18.04
CA ARG A 27 5.87 -12.97 -17.71
C ARG A 27 6.95 -12.53 -18.68
N ASP A 28 6.58 -12.28 -19.94
CA ASP A 28 7.51 -11.80 -20.96
C ASP A 28 7.95 -10.36 -20.66
N GLU A 29 7.03 -9.49 -20.24
CA GLU A 29 7.36 -8.12 -19.80
C GLU A 29 8.26 -8.14 -18.55
N GLN A 30 7.96 -9.02 -17.58
CA GLN A 30 8.80 -9.18 -16.39
C GLN A 30 10.22 -9.66 -16.74
N ALA A 31 10.34 -10.63 -17.66
CA ALA A 31 11.62 -11.12 -18.15
C ALA A 31 12.40 -10.05 -18.92
N GLN A 32 11.74 -9.29 -19.79
CA GLN A 32 12.33 -8.17 -20.53
C GLN A 32 12.94 -7.13 -19.57
N VAL A 33 12.17 -6.72 -18.56
CA VAL A 33 12.62 -5.73 -17.57
C VAL A 33 13.82 -6.22 -16.76
N LEU A 34 13.83 -7.51 -16.37
CA LEU A 34 14.97 -8.11 -15.67
C LEU A 34 16.22 -8.18 -16.56
N THR A 35 16.05 -8.47 -17.84
CA THR A 35 17.13 -8.45 -18.84
C THR A 35 17.68 -7.03 -19.00
N ILE A 36 16.83 -6.03 -19.18
CA ILE A 36 17.24 -4.60 -19.27
C ILE A 36 18.02 -4.18 -18.01
N ALA A 37 17.53 -4.53 -16.82
CA ALA A 37 18.22 -4.22 -15.57
C ALA A 37 19.62 -4.86 -15.50
N GLN A 38 19.73 -6.10 -15.97
CA GLN A 38 21.01 -6.81 -16.03
C GLN A 38 21.96 -6.19 -17.07
N GLU A 39 21.46 -5.80 -18.24
CA GLU A 39 22.24 -5.12 -19.28
C GLU A 39 22.75 -3.74 -18.83
N LEU A 40 21.91 -2.98 -18.10
CA LEU A 40 22.30 -1.71 -17.47
C LEU A 40 23.45 -1.89 -16.47
N ARG A 41 23.44 -2.99 -15.70
CA ARG A 41 24.53 -3.32 -14.78
C ARG A 41 25.80 -3.73 -15.52
N ASP A 42 25.65 -4.56 -16.56
CA ASP A 42 26.78 -5.10 -17.32
C ASP A 42 27.39 -4.07 -18.29
N GLY A 43 26.70 -2.95 -18.54
CA GLY A 43 27.14 -1.88 -19.44
C GLY A 43 26.99 -2.24 -20.93
N ARG A 44 26.06 -3.14 -21.26
CA ARG A 44 25.78 -3.55 -22.65
C ARG A 44 24.79 -2.58 -23.30
N SER A 45 25.28 -1.40 -23.70
CA SER A 45 24.44 -0.30 -24.21
C SER A 45 23.85 -0.55 -25.61
N SER A 46 24.49 -1.38 -26.44
CA SER A 46 24.08 -1.59 -27.84
C SER A 46 22.70 -2.24 -27.99
N ASP A 47 22.32 -3.09 -27.04
CA ASP A 47 21.06 -3.83 -27.08
C ASP A 47 19.91 -2.96 -26.52
N ILE A 48 20.23 -2.13 -25.52
CA ILE A 48 19.30 -1.14 -24.93
C ILE A 48 18.95 -0.05 -25.95
N GLU A 49 19.92 0.46 -26.73
CA GLU A 49 19.68 1.49 -27.74
C GLU A 49 18.68 1.07 -28.82
N ALA A 50 18.56 -0.23 -29.11
CA ALA A 50 17.61 -0.77 -30.06
C ALA A 50 16.16 -0.75 -29.53
N GLU A 51 15.97 -0.95 -28.22
CA GLU A 51 14.66 -1.01 -27.55
C GLU A 51 14.18 0.35 -26.98
N VAL A 52 15.07 1.34 -26.92
CA VAL A 52 14.74 2.69 -26.42
C VAL A 52 13.97 3.51 -27.45
N GLN A 53 12.95 4.22 -26.97
CA GLN A 53 12.20 5.18 -27.77
C GLN A 53 13.11 6.20 -28.47
N PRO A 54 12.78 6.65 -29.69
CA PRO A 54 13.64 7.53 -30.49
C PRO A 54 14.08 8.82 -29.78
N GLN A 55 13.26 9.31 -28.85
CA GLN A 55 13.47 10.56 -28.10
C GLN A 55 14.57 10.43 -27.04
N LEU A 56 14.81 9.24 -26.49
CA LEU A 56 15.83 9.03 -25.45
C LEU A 56 17.19 8.63 -26.03
N ARG A 57 17.27 8.20 -27.30
CA ARG A 57 18.50 7.66 -27.91
C ARG A 57 19.70 8.61 -27.84
N SER A 58 19.49 9.93 -27.79
CA SER A 58 20.57 10.92 -27.67
C SER A 58 21.09 11.15 -26.24
N GLU A 59 20.30 10.84 -25.21
CA GLU A 59 20.64 11.09 -23.79
C GLU A 59 21.13 9.84 -23.05
N VAL A 60 20.89 8.67 -23.66
CA VAL A 60 21.17 7.36 -23.09
C VAL A 60 22.67 7.06 -22.86
N PRO A 61 23.61 7.39 -23.77
CA PRO A 61 25.00 6.94 -23.63
C PRO A 61 25.71 7.49 -22.37
N GLU A 62 25.56 8.78 -22.07
CA GLU A 62 26.18 9.39 -20.88
C GLU A 62 25.51 8.90 -19.59
N THR A 63 24.19 8.72 -19.62
CA THR A 63 23.39 8.26 -18.48
C THR A 63 23.70 6.80 -18.14
N ILE A 64 23.89 5.93 -19.14
CA ILE A 64 24.24 4.52 -18.94
C ILE A 64 25.57 4.38 -18.21
N GLU A 65 26.61 5.12 -18.60
CA GLU A 65 27.93 4.95 -17.97
C GLU A 65 27.95 5.48 -16.51
N GLN A 66 27.15 6.50 -16.20
CA GLN A 66 26.92 6.90 -14.81
C GLN A 66 26.21 5.80 -14.01
N ILE A 67 25.15 5.21 -14.57
CA ILE A 67 24.38 4.14 -13.93
C ILE A 67 25.21 2.88 -13.74
N ARG A 68 26.01 2.51 -14.74
CA ARG A 68 26.93 1.38 -14.67
C ARG A 68 27.87 1.53 -13.48
N ARG A 69 28.49 2.71 -13.31
CA ARG A 69 29.34 2.98 -12.15
C ARG A 69 28.59 2.86 -10.83
N MET A 70 27.31 3.23 -10.79
CA MET A 70 26.46 3.07 -9.60
C MET A 70 26.11 1.61 -9.32
N LEU A 71 25.83 0.81 -10.36
CA LEU A 71 25.38 -0.59 -10.25
C LEU A 71 26.52 -1.60 -10.16
N ALA A 72 27.73 -1.27 -10.61
CA ALA A 72 28.90 -2.17 -10.60
C ALA A 72 29.27 -2.66 -9.20
N VAL A 73 28.93 -1.87 -8.17
CA VAL A 73 29.19 -2.19 -6.76
C VAL A 73 28.01 -2.85 -6.06
N VAL A 74 26.89 -3.06 -6.76
CA VAL A 74 25.65 -3.63 -6.19
C VAL A 74 25.62 -5.14 -6.48
N PRO A 75 25.75 -6.00 -5.46
CA PRO A 75 25.76 -7.44 -5.65
C PRO A 75 24.34 -8.01 -5.80
N GLY A 76 24.24 -9.24 -6.30
CA GLY A 76 23.02 -10.05 -6.26
C GLY A 76 22.04 -9.83 -7.43
N PRO A 77 21.10 -10.77 -7.65
CA PRO A 77 20.15 -10.68 -8.75
C PRO A 77 19.13 -9.55 -8.53
N PHE A 78 18.59 -9.01 -9.62
CA PHE A 78 17.45 -8.11 -9.55
C PHE A 78 16.16 -8.88 -9.25
N SER A 79 15.31 -8.30 -8.42
CA SER A 79 13.98 -8.82 -8.10
C SER A 79 12.93 -7.73 -8.27
N ILE A 80 11.76 -8.09 -8.82
CA ILE A 80 10.65 -7.16 -9.04
C ILE A 80 9.82 -7.03 -7.77
N ASP A 81 9.65 -5.82 -7.26
CA ASP A 81 8.84 -5.56 -6.07
C ASP A 81 7.42 -5.14 -6.40
N SER A 82 7.25 -4.30 -7.42
CA SER A 82 5.94 -3.78 -7.77
C SER A 82 5.85 -3.38 -9.22
N VAL A 83 4.63 -3.45 -9.75
CA VAL A 83 4.30 -2.97 -11.09
C VAL A 83 3.10 -2.04 -10.98
N ASN A 84 3.23 -0.85 -11.54
CA ASN A 84 2.13 0.08 -11.70
C ASN A 84 1.80 0.21 -13.19
N SER A 85 0.52 0.16 -13.55
CA SER A 85 0.06 0.33 -14.93
C SER A 85 -0.92 1.49 -15.01
N VAL A 86 -0.58 2.50 -15.80
CA VAL A 86 -1.42 3.65 -16.08
C VAL A 86 -1.86 3.58 -17.53
N SER A 87 -3.16 3.41 -17.74
CA SER A 87 -3.79 3.49 -19.06
C SER A 87 -4.72 4.70 -19.07
N ALA A 88 -4.59 5.57 -20.07
CA ALA A 88 -5.49 6.71 -20.25
C ALA A 88 -6.13 6.63 -21.64
N THR A 89 -7.37 7.12 -21.74
CA THR A 89 -8.08 7.22 -23.02
C THR A 89 -7.24 8.02 -24.01
N ASN A 90 -6.93 7.43 -25.16
CA ASN A 90 -6.06 8.00 -26.22
C ASN A 90 -4.58 8.19 -25.87
N ARG A 91 -4.03 7.45 -24.88
CA ARG A 91 -2.58 7.40 -24.64
C ARG A 91 -2.08 5.95 -24.59
N PRO A 92 -0.84 5.68 -25.02
CA PRO A 92 -0.23 4.36 -24.85
C PRO A 92 -0.19 4.00 -23.36
N THR A 93 -0.37 2.72 -23.07
CA THR A 93 -0.30 2.22 -21.68
C THR A 93 1.12 2.36 -21.19
N THR A 94 1.28 2.91 -20.00
CA THR A 94 2.58 3.09 -19.34
C THR A 94 2.65 2.13 -18.16
N LYS A 95 3.65 1.26 -18.14
CA LYS A 95 3.92 0.31 -17.07
C LYS A 95 5.25 0.64 -16.43
N THR A 96 5.24 0.95 -15.13
CA THR A 96 6.46 1.19 -14.36
C THR A 96 6.71 0.01 -13.44
N PHE A 97 7.87 -0.60 -13.61
CA PHE A 97 8.39 -1.71 -12.82
C PHE A 97 9.40 -1.17 -11.84
N LEU A 98 9.28 -1.56 -10.59
CA LEU A 98 10.26 -1.27 -9.56
C LEU A 98 11.00 -2.54 -9.19
N LEU A 99 12.32 -2.47 -9.23
CA LEU A 99 13.23 -3.54 -8.91
C LEU A 99 14.18 -3.13 -7.79
N HIS A 100 14.60 -4.09 -6.99
CA HIS A 100 15.77 -3.95 -6.13
C HIS A 100 16.86 -4.96 -6.47
N ALA A 101 18.09 -4.62 -6.13
CA ALA A 101 19.17 -5.57 -5.95
C ALA A 101 20.13 -5.06 -4.88
N GLY A 102 20.82 -5.97 -4.22
CA GLY A 102 21.85 -5.63 -3.26
C GLY A 102 22.11 -6.70 -2.22
N ALA A 103 23.16 -6.46 -1.44
CA ALA A 103 23.49 -7.19 -0.23
C ALA A 103 24.40 -6.33 0.65
N GLY A 104 24.32 -6.51 1.97
CA GLY A 104 25.10 -5.71 2.92
C GLY A 104 24.76 -4.23 2.83
N ASP A 105 25.77 -3.38 2.62
CA ASP A 105 25.64 -1.92 2.55
C ASP A 105 25.52 -1.38 1.11
N HIS A 106 25.28 -2.27 0.14
CA HIS A 106 25.24 -1.93 -1.28
C HIS A 106 23.91 -2.36 -1.87
N TRP A 107 22.98 -1.42 -1.92
CA TRP A 107 21.66 -1.61 -2.50
C TRP A 107 21.39 -0.59 -3.59
N ALA A 108 20.63 -1.01 -4.59
CA ALA A 108 20.06 -0.13 -5.59
C ALA A 108 18.60 -0.49 -5.84
N VAL A 109 17.86 0.56 -6.14
CA VAL A 109 16.49 0.55 -6.59
C VAL A 109 16.49 1.04 -8.03
N ILE A 110 15.76 0.35 -8.89
CA ILE A 110 15.63 0.69 -10.30
C ILE A 110 14.14 0.78 -10.64
N ASP A 111 13.74 1.93 -11.18
CA ASP A 111 12.48 2.10 -11.87
C ASP A 111 12.71 1.90 -13.36
N ILE A 112 11.99 0.98 -13.99
CA ILE A 112 11.98 0.78 -15.45
C ILE A 112 10.58 1.04 -15.95
N THR A 113 10.43 1.98 -16.87
CA THR A 113 9.14 2.35 -17.45
C THR A 113 9.06 1.89 -18.88
N LEU A 114 8.10 1.00 -19.14
CA LEU A 114 7.71 0.59 -20.48
C LEU A 114 6.48 1.39 -20.92
N GLN A 115 6.40 1.72 -22.20
CA GLN A 115 5.24 2.42 -22.76
C GLN A 115 4.89 1.83 -24.13
N GLY A 116 3.60 1.61 -24.38
CA GLY A 116 3.14 1.08 -25.65
C GLY A 116 1.74 0.47 -25.59
N VAL A 117 1.46 -0.35 -26.59
CA VAL A 117 0.26 -1.20 -26.66
C VAL A 117 0.66 -2.59 -26.13
N PRO A 118 -0.24 -3.35 -25.49
CA PRO A 118 0.07 -4.72 -25.08
C PRO A 118 0.70 -5.54 -26.22
N GLY A 119 1.90 -6.07 -25.99
CA GLY A 119 2.68 -6.82 -26.99
C GLY A 119 3.73 -6.01 -27.77
N THR A 120 3.69 -4.68 -27.73
CA THR A 120 4.69 -3.79 -28.37
C THR A 120 5.13 -2.70 -27.39
N MET A 121 5.45 -3.10 -26.16
CA MET A 121 5.92 -2.20 -25.12
C MET A 121 7.39 -1.86 -25.36
N GLU A 122 7.69 -0.57 -25.44
CA GLU A 122 9.06 -0.06 -25.65
C GLU A 122 9.59 0.58 -24.37
N LEU A 123 10.91 0.62 -24.21
CA LEU A 123 11.55 1.25 -23.06
C LEU A 123 11.40 2.78 -23.17
N ALA A 124 10.58 3.35 -22.29
CA ALA A 124 10.29 4.77 -22.23
C ALA A 124 11.25 5.52 -21.30
N GLY A 125 11.82 4.84 -20.32
CA GLY A 125 12.83 5.42 -19.43
C GLY A 125 13.19 4.51 -18.27
N PHE A 126 14.25 4.87 -17.57
CA PHE A 126 14.69 4.21 -16.35
C PHE A 126 15.21 5.25 -15.36
N HIS A 127 15.12 4.93 -14.07
CA HIS A 127 15.72 5.70 -13.00
C HIS A 127 16.42 4.76 -12.03
N VAL A 128 17.65 5.09 -11.64
CA VAL A 128 18.44 4.27 -10.73
C VAL A 128 18.84 5.10 -9.53
N GLN A 129 18.50 4.60 -8.35
CA GLN A 129 18.87 5.20 -7.08
C GLN A 129 19.64 4.20 -6.23
N ARG A 130 20.83 4.58 -5.76
CA ARG A 130 21.53 3.82 -4.72
C ARG A 130 20.93 4.11 -3.36
N VAL A 131 20.74 3.06 -2.57
CA VAL A 131 20.29 3.14 -1.18
C VAL A 131 21.32 2.46 -0.28
N THR A 132 21.52 3.01 0.91
CA THR A 132 22.55 2.53 1.85
C THR A 132 22.09 1.36 2.71
N ALA A 133 20.79 1.09 2.72
CA ALA A 133 20.18 0.05 3.52
C ALA A 133 19.21 -0.78 2.68
N ASP A 134 18.97 -2.01 3.11
CA ASP A 134 18.04 -2.92 2.46
C ASP A 134 16.64 -2.28 2.40
N PRO A 135 16.11 -2.04 1.18
CA PRO A 135 14.82 -1.38 1.01
C PRO A 135 13.65 -2.22 1.53
N THR A 136 13.87 -3.52 1.80
CA THR A 136 12.88 -4.42 2.41
C THR A 136 12.77 -4.26 3.93
N LEU A 137 13.65 -3.51 4.59
CA LEU A 137 13.61 -3.30 6.05
C LEU A 137 12.32 -2.62 6.53
N ASN A 138 11.68 -1.81 5.68
CA ASN A 138 10.43 -1.14 6.01
C ASN A 138 9.18 -2.00 5.77
N GLN A 139 9.35 -3.26 5.34
CA GLN A 139 8.23 -4.16 5.10
C GLN A 139 7.49 -4.49 6.40
N PHE A 140 6.19 -4.73 6.26
CA PHE A 140 5.37 -5.14 7.38
C PHE A 140 5.71 -6.58 7.77
N ARG A 141 6.31 -6.75 8.95
CA ARG A 141 6.49 -8.05 9.58
C ARG A 141 5.78 -8.07 10.92
N TRP A 142 5.05 -9.16 11.17
CA TRP A 142 4.27 -9.35 12.39
C TRP A 142 5.14 -9.44 13.65
N ALA A 143 6.36 -9.98 13.52
CA ALA A 143 7.25 -10.26 14.64
C ALA A 143 7.97 -9.02 15.21
N ASP A 144 8.08 -7.94 14.43
CA ASP A 144 9.01 -6.84 14.72
C ASP A 144 8.55 -5.92 15.87
N ARG A 145 7.29 -6.03 16.33
CA ARG A 145 6.70 -5.12 17.32
C ARG A 145 6.26 -5.77 18.62
N GLY A 146 6.40 -7.09 18.74
CA GLY A 146 5.96 -7.85 19.91
C GLY A 146 4.50 -7.54 20.28
N VAL A 147 4.20 -7.57 21.59
CA VAL A 147 2.84 -7.41 22.12
C VAL A 147 2.20 -6.06 21.76
N PHE A 148 2.98 -4.97 21.74
CA PHE A 148 2.46 -3.64 21.44
C PHE A 148 1.86 -3.55 20.04
N GLY A 149 2.52 -4.14 19.03
CA GLY A 149 2.00 -4.19 17.66
C GLY A 149 0.65 -4.90 17.56
N TYR A 150 0.48 -6.03 18.27
CA TYR A 150 -0.79 -6.75 18.28
C TYR A 150 -1.91 -5.97 18.95
N ILE A 151 -1.63 -5.28 20.06
CA ILE A 151 -2.62 -4.40 20.71
C ILE A 151 -3.04 -3.28 19.76
N TRP A 152 -2.08 -2.66 19.06
CA TRP A 152 -2.35 -1.61 18.09
C TRP A 152 -3.27 -2.09 16.96
N LEU A 153 -2.94 -3.23 16.35
CA LEU A 153 -3.75 -3.84 15.30
C LEU A 153 -5.13 -4.26 15.80
N ALA A 154 -5.24 -4.76 17.04
CA ALA A 154 -6.51 -5.11 17.65
C ALA A 154 -7.42 -3.88 17.83
N ILE A 155 -6.87 -2.74 18.27
CA ILE A 155 -7.61 -1.48 18.38
C ILE A 155 -8.03 -0.99 16.98
N MET A 156 -7.10 -1.01 16.02
CA MET A 156 -7.41 -0.66 14.63
C MET A 156 -8.52 -1.52 14.03
N ALA A 157 -8.61 -2.81 14.39
CA ALA A 157 -9.69 -3.69 13.96
C ALA A 157 -10.99 -3.45 14.74
N ALA A 158 -10.92 -3.10 16.02
CA ALA A 158 -12.07 -2.80 16.86
C ALA A 158 -12.81 -1.52 16.41
N CYS A 159 -12.09 -0.50 15.93
CA CYS A 159 -12.67 0.74 15.40
C CYS A 159 -13.71 0.52 14.28
N PRO A 160 -13.38 -0.11 13.13
CA PRO A 160 -14.32 -0.33 12.04
C PRO A 160 -15.47 -1.24 12.46
N LEU A 161 -15.20 -2.26 13.29
CA LEU A 161 -16.25 -3.12 13.84
C LEU A 161 -17.26 -2.33 14.68
N THR A 162 -16.76 -1.40 15.51
CA THR A 162 -17.59 -0.51 16.34
C THR A 162 -18.41 0.43 15.46
N CYS A 163 -17.80 1.05 14.45
CA CYS A 163 -18.48 1.91 13.46
C CYS A 163 -19.62 1.15 12.74
N LEU A 164 -19.31 -0.01 12.17
CA LEU A 164 -20.29 -0.83 11.44
C LEU A 164 -21.40 -1.34 12.35
N TRP A 165 -21.07 -1.74 13.59
CA TRP A 165 -22.07 -2.15 14.56
C TRP A 165 -23.03 -1.01 14.92
N ALA A 166 -22.52 0.20 15.16
CA ALA A 166 -23.36 1.37 15.39
C ALA A 166 -24.30 1.65 14.21
N VAL A 167 -23.81 1.57 12.97
CA VAL A 167 -24.65 1.70 11.76
C VAL A 167 -25.77 0.65 11.76
N VAL A 168 -25.45 -0.62 12.02
CA VAL A 168 -26.47 -1.67 12.12
C VAL A 168 -27.53 -1.33 13.18
N LEU A 169 -27.13 -0.79 14.34
CA LEU A 169 -28.06 -0.38 15.39
C LEU A 169 -28.96 0.80 14.99
N ILE A 170 -28.41 1.81 14.31
CA ILE A 170 -29.16 2.98 13.82
C ILE A 170 -30.25 2.54 12.85
N TRP A 171 -29.93 1.64 11.92
CA TRP A 171 -30.87 1.23 10.88
C TRP A 171 -31.87 0.17 11.35
N ARG A 172 -31.51 -0.63 12.36
CA ARG A 172 -32.43 -1.62 12.93
C ARG A 172 -33.57 -1.01 13.75
N ARG A 173 -33.40 0.17 14.35
CA ARG A 173 -34.45 0.74 15.21
C ARG A 173 -34.75 2.20 14.90
N ARG A 174 -36.03 2.53 14.80
CA ARG A 174 -36.53 3.85 14.35
C ARG A 174 -36.46 4.98 15.39
N TRP A 175 -35.59 4.91 16.40
CA TRP A 175 -35.64 5.82 17.57
C TRP A 175 -34.76 7.08 17.46
N LEU A 176 -33.93 7.16 16.41
CA LEU A 176 -33.09 8.32 16.13
C LEU A 176 -33.73 9.16 15.03
N ASP A 177 -34.01 10.42 15.36
CA ASP A 177 -34.28 11.45 14.36
C ASP A 177 -32.98 11.77 13.61
N HIS A 178 -33.10 12.13 12.32
CA HIS A 178 -31.96 12.41 11.43
C HIS A 178 -30.91 11.29 11.37
N ARG A 179 -31.33 10.04 11.15
CA ARG A 179 -30.46 8.85 11.09
C ARG A 179 -29.24 8.97 10.18
N TRP A 180 -29.33 9.79 9.14
CA TRP A 180 -28.23 10.02 8.22
C TRP A 180 -27.04 10.70 8.92
N LEU A 181 -27.27 11.70 9.77
CA LEU A 181 -26.21 12.37 10.55
C LEU A 181 -25.52 11.40 11.50
N TRP A 182 -26.30 10.59 12.21
CA TRP A 182 -25.78 9.57 13.12
C TRP A 182 -24.99 8.50 12.37
N THR A 183 -25.42 8.14 11.16
CA THR A 183 -24.71 7.18 10.31
C THR A 183 -23.36 7.74 9.90
N ILE A 184 -23.34 8.96 9.33
CA ILE A 184 -22.08 9.61 8.90
C ILE A 184 -21.15 9.78 10.09
N GLY A 185 -21.62 10.37 11.20
CA GLY A 185 -20.78 10.56 12.39
C GLY A 185 -20.23 9.25 12.96
N SER A 186 -21.02 8.16 12.94
CA SER A 186 -20.56 6.84 13.41
C SER A 186 -19.50 6.21 12.52
N LEU A 187 -19.42 6.61 11.25
CA LEU A 187 -18.38 6.17 10.32
C LEU A 187 -17.09 6.99 10.45
N LEU A 188 -17.04 8.00 11.30
CA LEU A 188 -15.86 8.83 11.51
C LEU A 188 -15.20 8.52 12.87
N GLY A 189 -13.89 8.37 12.83
CA GLY A 189 -13.02 8.42 14.02
C GLY A 189 -12.47 9.82 14.19
N TYR A 190 -12.37 10.24 15.45
CA TYR A 190 -11.87 11.55 15.89
C TYR A 190 -10.66 11.32 16.80
N VAL A 191 -9.71 12.26 16.80
CA VAL A 191 -8.44 12.14 17.53
C VAL A 191 -7.68 10.88 17.11
N GLY A 192 -6.71 11.06 16.23
CA GLY A 192 -5.94 9.96 15.66
C GLY A 192 -4.78 9.57 16.56
N PHE A 193 -4.42 8.30 16.52
CA PHE A 193 -3.16 7.77 17.02
C PHE A 193 -2.47 7.14 15.84
N GLY A 194 -1.27 7.62 15.52
CA GLY A 194 -0.49 7.13 14.40
C GLY A 194 0.72 6.37 14.87
N LEU A 195 1.07 5.29 14.16
CA LEU A 195 2.23 4.45 14.38
C LEU A 195 2.99 4.27 13.06
N ASN A 196 4.27 4.60 13.08
CA ASN A 196 5.20 4.16 12.05
C ASN A 196 5.64 2.73 12.38
N TRP A 197 5.23 1.75 11.56
CA TRP A 197 5.50 0.34 11.81
C TRP A 197 6.98 -0.03 11.68
N ALA A 198 7.80 0.73 10.93
CA ALA A 198 9.22 0.43 10.74
C ALA A 198 10.11 1.02 11.84
N THR A 199 9.72 2.14 12.45
CA THR A 199 10.48 2.73 13.57
C THR A 199 9.86 2.44 14.94
N GLY A 200 8.54 2.23 15.00
CA GLY A 200 7.78 2.14 16.25
C GLY A 200 7.42 3.52 16.84
N ALA A 201 7.81 4.61 16.17
CA ALA A 201 7.43 5.95 16.59
C ALA A 201 5.92 6.11 16.47
N TRP A 202 5.29 6.63 17.52
CA TRP A 202 3.87 6.93 17.53
C TRP A 202 3.61 8.38 17.92
N ALA A 203 2.47 8.90 17.48
CA ALA A 203 2.06 10.28 17.72
C ALA A 203 0.55 10.38 17.90
N ILE A 204 0.13 11.42 18.61
CA ILE A 204 -1.28 11.81 18.72
C ILE A 204 -1.57 12.89 17.69
N LEU A 205 -2.60 12.66 16.89
CA LEU A 205 -3.09 13.54 15.85
C LEU A 205 -4.41 14.15 16.32
N PHE A 206 -4.34 15.27 17.05
CA PHE A 206 -5.53 15.93 17.60
C PHE A 206 -6.56 16.31 16.52
N VAL A 207 -6.08 16.78 15.37
CA VAL A 207 -6.89 17.06 14.19
C VAL A 207 -6.75 15.90 13.21
N ASN A 208 -7.58 14.87 13.41
CA ASN A 208 -7.65 13.73 12.51
C ASN A 208 -9.10 13.29 12.34
N VAL A 209 -9.46 13.00 11.09
CA VAL A 209 -10.71 12.35 10.74
C VAL A 209 -10.35 11.10 9.95
N SER A 210 -10.73 9.94 10.48
CA SER A 210 -10.49 8.65 9.84
C SER A 210 -11.82 7.99 9.49
N VAL A 211 -11.99 7.59 8.23
CA VAL A 211 -13.15 6.78 7.81
C VAL A 211 -13.06 5.39 8.47
N LEU A 212 -14.18 4.92 9.02
CA LEU A 212 -14.29 3.70 9.83
C LEU A 212 -13.35 3.65 11.05
N GLY A 213 -12.83 4.80 11.50
CA GLY A 213 -11.99 4.86 12.68
C GLY A 213 -10.58 4.25 12.52
N ALA A 214 -10.17 3.84 11.32
CA ALA A 214 -8.86 3.22 11.08
C ALA A 214 -8.34 3.50 9.67
N GLN A 215 -7.03 3.64 9.52
CA GLN A 215 -6.33 3.89 8.25
C GLN A 215 -4.98 3.18 8.25
N ALA A 216 -4.63 2.55 7.13
CA ALA A 216 -3.30 2.02 6.89
C ALA A 216 -2.77 2.61 5.58
N LEU A 217 -1.63 3.29 5.65
CA LEU A 217 -1.02 3.98 4.53
C LEU A 217 0.41 3.49 4.35
N LYS A 218 0.86 3.40 3.10
CA LYS A 218 2.24 3.11 2.76
C LYS A 218 2.67 4.10 1.68
N MET A 219 3.70 4.89 1.97
CA MET A 219 4.22 5.88 1.01
C MET A 219 5.20 5.20 0.08
N GLY A 220 4.67 4.64 -1.01
CA GLY A 220 5.45 3.89 -1.97
C GLY A 220 5.85 2.48 -1.48
N PRO A 221 6.49 1.69 -2.34
CA PRO A 221 6.79 0.27 -2.12
C PRO A 221 7.85 0.01 -1.05
N TYR A 222 8.75 0.95 -0.77
CA TYR A 222 9.73 0.84 0.33
C TYR A 222 9.42 1.77 1.51
N GLY A 223 8.33 2.52 1.45
CA GLY A 223 7.89 3.33 2.57
C GLY A 223 7.42 2.46 3.73
N PRO A 224 7.58 2.93 4.98
CA PRO A 224 7.04 2.23 6.14
C PRO A 224 5.51 2.26 6.10
N TRP A 225 4.90 1.24 6.72
CA TRP A 225 3.48 1.28 7.00
C TRP A 225 3.19 2.29 8.11
N LEU A 226 2.33 3.25 7.80
CA LEU A 226 1.77 4.23 8.73
C LEU A 226 0.38 3.76 9.12
N LEU A 227 0.25 3.29 10.35
CA LEU A 227 -0.96 2.69 10.88
C LEU A 227 -1.63 3.66 11.85
N ASN A 228 -2.84 4.09 11.52
CA ASN A 228 -3.57 5.09 12.29
C ASN A 228 -4.94 4.56 12.73
N PHE A 229 -5.37 4.87 13.95
CA PHE A 229 -6.78 4.74 14.35
C PHE A 229 -7.28 6.02 14.98
N GLY A 230 -8.56 6.33 14.77
CA GLY A 230 -9.28 7.40 15.44
C GLY A 230 -10.34 6.83 16.38
N ILE A 231 -10.64 7.53 17.47
CA ILE A 231 -11.67 7.11 18.42
C ILE A 231 -13.05 7.31 17.78
N PRO A 232 -13.87 6.26 17.61
CA PRO A 232 -15.18 6.36 16.95
C PRO A 232 -16.25 6.86 17.93
N VAL A 233 -16.10 8.12 18.39
CA VAL A 233 -16.88 8.71 19.49
C VAL A 233 -18.39 8.59 19.26
N VAL A 234 -18.88 8.96 18.07
CA VAL A 234 -20.31 8.92 17.75
C VAL A 234 -20.85 7.48 17.74
N ALA A 235 -20.08 6.53 17.22
CA ALA A 235 -20.46 5.12 17.22
C ALA A 235 -20.61 4.58 18.65
N ILE A 236 -19.66 4.93 19.53
CA ILE A 236 -19.71 4.56 20.95
C ILE A 236 -20.96 5.15 21.61
N ILE A 237 -21.28 6.42 21.35
CA ILE A 237 -22.49 7.08 21.90
C ILE A 237 -23.76 6.33 21.48
N VAL A 238 -23.88 5.96 20.19
CA VAL A 238 -25.02 5.21 19.66
C VAL A 238 -25.17 3.87 20.37
N ILE A 239 -24.07 3.13 20.52
CA ILE A 239 -24.06 1.81 21.18
C ILE A 239 -24.45 1.93 22.65
N VAL A 240 -23.88 2.89 23.39
CA VAL A 240 -24.21 3.11 24.81
C VAL A 240 -25.68 3.50 24.98
N ARG A 241 -26.19 4.39 24.13
CA ARG A 241 -27.59 4.83 24.18
C ARG A 241 -28.55 3.68 23.85
N TRP A 242 -28.15 2.78 22.96
CA TRP A 242 -28.88 1.55 22.67
C TRP A 242 -28.97 0.63 23.89
N TYR A 243 -27.84 0.33 24.55
CA TYR A 243 -27.82 -0.55 25.73
C TYR A 243 -28.64 0.01 26.89
N ARG A 244 -28.59 1.33 27.13
CA ARG A 244 -29.36 1.98 28.21
C ARG A 244 -30.86 1.82 28.01
N ARG A 245 -31.36 1.97 26.78
CA ARG A 245 -32.79 1.84 26.47
C ARG A 245 -33.31 0.40 26.54
N GLY A 246 -32.48 -0.59 26.19
CA GLY A 246 -32.84 -2.00 26.35
C GLY A 246 -33.04 -2.43 27.81
N LYS A 247 -32.33 -1.79 28.75
CA LYS A 247 -32.53 -2.04 30.19
C LYS A 247 -33.83 -1.41 30.71
N THR A 248 -34.22 -0.23 30.23
CA THR A 248 -35.43 0.46 30.71
C THR A 248 -36.71 -0.30 30.35
N SER A 249 -36.76 -1.01 29.22
CA SER A 249 -37.92 -1.84 28.83
C SER A 249 -38.08 -3.13 29.65
N LEU A 250 -37.07 -3.54 30.42
CA LEU A 250 -37.11 -4.74 31.27
C LEU A 250 -37.51 -4.44 32.73
N ILE A 251 -37.57 -3.17 33.12
CA ILE A 251 -37.92 -2.75 34.49
C ILE A 251 -39.40 -2.31 34.58
N GLN A 252 -40.08 -2.14 33.44
CA GLN A 252 -41.48 -1.70 33.36
C GLN A 252 -42.45 -2.79 32.89
N GLY A 253 -42.02 -4.06 32.82
CA GLY A 253 -42.87 -5.23 32.55
C GLY A 253 -42.75 -6.23 33.69
#